data_AF-A0A534RR93-F1
#
_entry.id   AF-A0A534RR93-F1
#
_cell.length_a   1.000
_cell.length_b   1.000
_cell.length_c   1.000
_cell.angle_alpha   90.00
_cell.angle_beta   90.00
_cell.angle_gamma   90.00
#
_symmetry.space_group_name_H-M   'P 1'
#
loop_
_entity.id
_entity.type
_entity.pdbx_description
1 polymer ?
#
loop_
_entity_poly.entity_id
_entity_poly.type
_entity_poly.pdbx_seq_one_letter_code
_entity_poly.pdbx_strand_id
1 'polypeptide(L)'
;MQRSRLIRWGLTVLTIVSLTVLTTPAFAELKPGDKLDKSNCQEAKGLLPDVVLEKFCAGKFSAEIIEVKDEAFQYSKKFKAGSEANAGKYYITDDGYMYETATKTWPHFWYGSPFPDVDEKDPKAANKIMYNHQVARFQVDDVYWFLSTKWATPNGFDRMVEFGAYATWYIGRHSGPTDNPDDCYLKDLIFGTSPYDAVGVSTLE
;
A
#
# COMPACT_ATOMS: atom_id res chain seq x y z
N MET A 1 -59.93 -54.48 49.49
CA MET A 1 -59.50 -55.91 49.51
C MET A 1 -58.19 -56.05 48.75
N GLN A 2 -57.25 -56.80 49.35
CA GLN A 2 -55.95 -57.36 48.91
C GLN A 2 -55.41 -56.99 47.51
N ARG A 3 -54.21 -56.39 47.38
CA ARG A 3 -52.83 -56.95 47.54
C ARG A 3 -52.42 -58.02 46.50
N SER A 4 -51.59 -57.57 45.54
CA SER A 4 -50.27 -58.11 45.11
C SER A 4 -50.11 -59.54 44.56
N ARG A 5 -49.43 -59.65 43.39
CA ARG A 5 -48.21 -60.46 43.10
C ARG A 5 -47.82 -60.26 41.61
N LEU A 6 -46.79 -59.47 41.27
CA LEU A 6 -45.35 -59.81 41.17
C LEU A 6 -44.96 -60.70 39.97
N ILE A 7 -44.44 -60.08 38.89
CA ILE A 7 -43.39 -60.55 37.95
C ILE A 7 -42.85 -59.25 37.29
N ARG A 8 -41.71 -58.60 37.57
CA ARG A 8 -40.29 -58.89 37.85
C ARG A 8 -39.49 -59.34 36.59
N TRP A 9 -38.57 -58.42 36.21
CA TRP A 9 -37.34 -58.54 35.40
C TRP A 9 -37.39 -58.08 33.93
N GLY A 10 -36.55 -57.07 33.62
CA GLY A 10 -36.25 -56.59 32.26
C GLY A 10 -35.66 -55.18 32.20
N LEU A 11 -34.54 -54.92 32.88
CA LEU A 11 -33.72 -53.71 32.73
C LEU A 11 -32.91 -53.79 31.42
N THR A 12 -33.10 -52.89 30.45
CA THR A 12 -32.00 -52.45 29.55
C THR A 12 -32.31 -51.10 28.85
N VAL A 13 -31.65 -50.05 29.34
CA VAL A 13 -30.97 -48.94 28.64
C VAL A 13 -31.27 -48.70 27.14
N LEU A 14 -31.77 -47.51 26.77
CA LEU A 14 -31.11 -46.62 25.78
C LEU A 14 -31.69 -45.20 25.80
N THR A 15 -31.06 -44.33 26.56
CA THR A 15 -31.07 -42.87 26.37
C THR A 15 -30.21 -42.52 25.16
N ILE A 16 -30.79 -41.94 24.10
CA ILE A 16 -30.05 -41.09 23.15
C ILE A 16 -30.86 -39.79 22.99
N VAL A 17 -30.44 -38.80 23.77
CA VAL A 17 -30.76 -37.39 23.56
C VAL A 17 -29.85 -36.93 22.41
N SER A 18 -30.41 -36.79 21.20
CA SER A 18 -29.73 -36.10 20.09
C SER A 18 -29.70 -34.60 20.39
N LEU A 19 -28.72 -34.18 21.18
CA LEU A 19 -28.33 -32.78 21.31
C LEU A 19 -27.50 -32.43 20.06
N THR A 20 -28.18 -32.09 18.97
CA THR A 20 -27.53 -31.45 17.82
C THR A 20 -27.15 -30.03 18.25
N VAL A 21 -25.94 -29.90 18.81
CA VAL A 21 -25.28 -28.60 18.95
C VAL A 21 -25.09 -28.07 17.53
N LEU A 22 -25.87 -27.05 17.18
CA LEU A 22 -25.57 -26.16 16.06
C LEU A 22 -24.25 -25.48 16.39
N THR A 23 -23.13 -26.10 16.01
CA THR A 23 -21.83 -25.43 15.98
C THR A 23 -21.94 -24.39 14.87
N THR A 24 -22.27 -23.15 15.23
CA THR A 24 -21.89 -22.01 14.38
C THR A 24 -20.39 -22.16 14.14
N PRO A 25 -19.90 -22.24 12.90
CA PRO A 25 -18.48 -22.23 12.65
C PRO A 25 -17.95 -20.93 13.27
N ALA A 26 -17.22 -21.05 14.38
CA ALA A 26 -16.38 -19.98 14.83
C ALA A 26 -15.35 -19.83 13.71
N PHE A 27 -15.48 -18.77 12.91
CA PHE A 27 -14.44 -18.41 11.96
C PHE A 27 -13.16 -18.28 12.78
N ALA A 28 -12.18 -19.15 12.51
CA ALA A 28 -10.90 -19.02 13.17
C ALA A 28 -10.30 -17.70 12.70
N GLU A 29 -9.77 -16.91 13.63
CA GLU A 29 -8.99 -15.74 13.27
C GLU A 29 -7.74 -16.22 12.54
N LEU A 30 -7.53 -15.72 11.32
CA LEU A 30 -6.37 -16.06 10.49
C LEU A 30 -5.07 -15.65 11.19
N LYS A 31 -4.11 -16.57 11.28
CA LYS A 31 -2.82 -16.38 11.94
C LYS A 31 -1.66 -16.62 11.00
N PRO A 32 -0.48 -16.03 11.29
CA PRO A 32 0.75 -16.37 10.57
C PRO A 32 0.99 -17.88 10.50
N GLY A 33 1.29 -18.37 9.30
CA GLY A 33 1.44 -19.79 8.97
C GLY A 33 0.17 -20.47 8.48
N ASP A 34 -1.01 -19.86 8.65
CA ASP A 34 -2.25 -20.39 8.07
C ASP A 34 -2.23 -20.24 6.55
N LYS A 35 -2.91 -21.16 5.86
CA LYS A 35 -3.16 -21.07 4.43
C LYS A 35 -4.61 -20.60 4.22
N LEU A 36 -4.77 -19.44 3.61
CA LEU A 36 -6.06 -18.97 3.12
C LEU A 36 -6.31 -19.57 1.74
N ASP A 37 -7.40 -20.33 1.59
CA ASP A 37 -7.84 -20.90 0.34
C ASP A 37 -9.37 -21.06 0.30
N LYS A 38 -9.87 -21.86 -0.65
CA LYS A 38 -11.31 -22.11 -0.82
C LYS A 38 -11.99 -22.65 0.44
N SER A 39 -11.30 -23.45 1.24
CA SER A 39 -11.88 -24.17 2.38
C SER A 39 -12.22 -23.27 3.56
N ASN A 40 -11.48 -22.18 3.73
CA ASN A 40 -11.60 -21.23 4.84
C ASN A 40 -11.74 -19.76 4.40
N CYS A 41 -11.98 -19.49 3.11
CA CYS A 41 -11.99 -18.14 2.54
C CYS A 41 -12.83 -17.12 3.35
N GLN A 42 -13.96 -17.55 3.93
CA GLN A 42 -14.87 -16.69 4.68
C GLN A 42 -14.25 -16.08 5.94
N GLU A 43 -13.17 -16.66 6.47
CA GLU A 43 -12.40 -16.09 7.59
C GLU A 43 -11.76 -14.74 7.23
N ALA A 44 -11.55 -14.46 5.94
CA ALA A 44 -11.00 -13.19 5.45
C ALA A 44 -12.07 -12.12 5.17
N LYS A 45 -13.34 -12.37 5.51
CA LYS A 45 -14.43 -11.40 5.26
C LYS A 45 -14.21 -10.11 6.06
N GLY A 46 -14.25 -8.97 5.37
CA GLY A 46 -13.97 -7.66 5.97
C GLY A 46 -12.48 -7.30 6.05
N LEU A 47 -11.58 -8.26 5.80
CA LEU A 47 -10.14 -8.02 5.65
C LEU A 47 -9.74 -7.81 4.19
N LEU A 48 -10.52 -8.36 3.26
CA LEU A 48 -10.31 -8.25 1.82
C LEU A 48 -11.49 -7.55 1.13
N PRO A 49 -11.24 -6.82 0.02
CA PRO A 49 -12.32 -6.41 -0.87
C PRO A 49 -13.11 -7.62 -1.37
N ASP A 50 -14.44 -7.50 -1.47
CA ASP A 50 -15.34 -8.62 -1.81
C ASP A 50 -14.93 -9.35 -3.10
N VAL A 51 -14.53 -8.62 -4.13
CA VAL A 51 -14.08 -9.19 -5.42
C VAL A 51 -12.85 -10.08 -5.27
N VAL A 52 -11.96 -9.76 -4.32
CA VAL A 52 -10.76 -10.57 -4.03
C VAL A 52 -11.17 -11.81 -3.24
N LEU A 53 -12.02 -11.65 -2.22
CA LEU A 53 -12.58 -12.74 -1.42
C LEU A 53 -13.27 -13.79 -2.30
N GLU A 54 -14.06 -13.34 -3.28
CA GLU A 54 -14.71 -14.23 -4.26
C GLU A 54 -13.71 -15.12 -5.00
N LYS A 55 -12.50 -14.64 -5.30
CA LYS A 55 -11.47 -15.45 -5.97
C LYS A 55 -10.92 -16.56 -5.06
N PHE A 56 -10.71 -16.27 -3.78
CA PHE A 56 -10.34 -17.29 -2.80
C PHE A 56 -11.46 -18.34 -2.64
N CYS A 57 -12.71 -17.90 -2.46
CA CYS A 57 -13.85 -18.81 -2.34
C CYS A 57 -14.15 -19.61 -3.61
N ALA A 58 -13.80 -19.08 -4.79
CA ALA A 58 -13.86 -19.82 -6.04
C ALA A 58 -12.70 -20.82 -6.21
N GLY A 59 -11.72 -20.84 -5.29
CA GLY A 59 -10.51 -21.65 -5.38
C GLY A 59 -9.53 -21.19 -6.45
N LYS A 60 -9.65 -19.94 -6.91
CA LYS A 60 -8.73 -19.34 -7.89
C LYS A 60 -7.47 -18.81 -7.23
N PHE A 61 -7.57 -18.38 -5.98
CA PHE A 61 -6.46 -17.89 -5.17
C PHE A 61 -6.21 -18.79 -3.97
N SER A 62 -4.95 -18.81 -3.54
CA SER A 62 -4.51 -19.32 -2.26
C SER A 62 -3.28 -18.53 -1.82
N ALA A 63 -3.18 -18.22 -0.53
CA ALA A 63 -2.09 -17.44 0.04
C ALA A 63 -1.74 -17.96 1.42
N GLU A 64 -0.45 -17.89 1.76
CA GLU A 64 0.00 -18.06 3.14
C GLU A 64 -0.16 -16.74 3.89
N ILE A 65 -0.73 -16.80 5.09
CA ILE A 65 -0.78 -15.66 5.99
C ILE A 65 0.60 -15.54 6.63
N ILE A 66 1.23 -14.39 6.49
CA ILE A 66 2.54 -14.13 7.06
C ILE A 66 2.45 -13.04 8.12
N GLU A 67 3.31 -13.13 9.13
CA GLU A 67 3.58 -12.00 9.99
C GLU A 67 4.46 -11.01 9.21
N VAL A 68 3.99 -9.77 9.09
CA VAL A 68 4.82 -8.72 8.51
C VAL A 68 5.49 -7.95 9.64
N LYS A 69 6.81 -8.03 9.71
CA LYS A 69 7.60 -7.39 10.76
C LYS A 69 7.85 -5.93 10.42
N ASP A 70 7.80 -5.07 11.42
CA ASP A 70 7.99 -3.62 11.26
C ASP A 70 9.34 -3.27 10.62
N GLU A 71 10.38 -4.08 10.86
CA GLU A 71 11.70 -3.87 10.24
C GLU A 71 11.67 -3.97 8.71
N ALA A 72 10.68 -4.67 8.14
CA ALA A 72 10.50 -4.78 6.70
C ALA A 72 9.97 -3.49 6.05
N PHE A 73 9.36 -2.59 6.84
CA PHE A 73 8.75 -1.35 6.36
C PHE A 73 9.48 -0.10 6.83
N GLN A 74 10.81 -0.14 6.84
CA GLN A 74 11.63 0.98 7.29
C GLN A 74 12.24 1.74 6.11
N TYR A 75 12.25 3.07 6.21
CA TYR A 75 13.06 3.88 5.29
C TYR A 75 14.55 3.55 5.43
N SER A 76 15.29 3.77 4.34
CA SER A 76 16.74 3.56 4.31
C SER A 76 17.46 4.37 5.38
N LYS A 77 18.62 3.87 5.86
CA LYS A 77 19.48 4.59 6.82
C LYS A 77 19.79 6.01 6.36
N LYS A 78 20.04 6.19 5.06
CA LYS A 78 20.33 7.50 4.46
C LYS A 78 19.12 8.43 4.58
N PHE A 79 17.91 7.95 4.29
CA PHE A 79 16.70 8.75 4.40
C PHE A 79 16.40 9.14 5.84
N LYS A 80 16.59 8.21 6.79
CA LYS A 80 16.46 8.50 8.23
C LYS A 80 17.43 9.59 8.67
N ALA A 81 18.72 9.45 8.34
CA ALA A 81 19.74 10.45 8.65
C ALA A 81 19.44 11.83 8.01
N GLY A 82 18.95 11.85 6.77
CA GLY A 82 18.51 13.08 6.11
C GLY A 82 17.34 13.74 6.84
N SER A 83 16.37 12.94 7.28
CA SER A 83 15.20 13.41 8.03
C SER A 83 15.59 14.00 9.38
N GLU A 84 16.43 13.31 10.14
CA GLU A 84 16.98 13.79 11.42
C GLU A 84 17.74 15.11 11.23
N ALA A 85 18.54 15.21 10.17
CA ALA A 85 19.27 16.43 9.84
C ALA A 85 18.35 17.59 9.45
N ASN A 86 17.07 17.36 9.14
CA ASN A 86 16.13 18.42 8.76
C ASN A 86 15.38 19.03 9.94
N ALA A 87 15.53 18.50 11.16
CA ALA A 87 14.87 19.03 12.34
C ALA A 87 15.13 20.54 12.49
N GLY A 88 14.06 21.34 12.46
CA GLY A 88 14.11 22.82 12.59
C GLY A 88 14.62 23.59 11.37
N LYS A 89 15.04 22.91 10.28
CA LYS A 89 15.55 23.59 9.08
C LYS A 89 14.47 24.32 8.28
N TYR A 90 13.23 23.84 8.36
CA TYR A 90 12.11 24.34 7.58
C TYR A 90 10.97 24.82 8.46
N TYR A 91 10.15 25.72 7.93
CA TYR A 91 8.89 26.15 8.51
C TYR A 91 7.83 26.29 7.43
N ILE A 92 6.55 26.30 7.85
CA ILE A 92 5.42 26.52 6.95
C ILE A 92 4.99 27.99 7.06
N THR A 93 4.89 28.68 5.93
CA THR A 93 4.39 30.06 5.85
C THR A 93 2.88 30.12 6.14
N ASP A 94 2.29 31.31 6.21
CA ASP A 94 0.84 31.43 6.44
C ASP A 94 0.03 30.98 5.21
N ASP A 95 0.62 31.08 4.02
CA ASP A 95 0.07 30.56 2.77
C ASP A 95 0.29 29.04 2.59
N GLY A 96 0.93 28.38 3.55
CA GLY A 96 1.13 26.94 3.53
C GLY A 96 2.38 26.46 2.76
N TYR A 97 3.28 27.36 2.35
CA TYR A 97 4.53 27.00 1.68
C TYR A 97 5.62 26.57 2.66
N MET A 98 6.43 25.58 2.29
CA MET A 98 7.62 25.19 3.04
C MET A 98 8.81 26.08 2.68
N TYR A 99 9.32 26.82 3.66
CA TYR A 99 10.48 27.71 3.50
C TYR A 99 11.62 27.27 4.40
N GLU A 100 12.85 27.53 3.97
CA GLU A 100 14.04 27.37 4.81
C GLU A 100 14.11 28.46 5.87
N THR A 101 14.35 28.04 7.12
CA THR A 101 14.49 28.96 8.25
C THR A 101 15.67 29.91 8.07
N ALA A 102 16.76 29.45 7.45
CA ALA A 102 17.99 30.23 7.29
C ALA A 102 17.88 31.31 6.21
N THR A 103 17.31 30.98 5.05
CA THR A 103 17.24 31.88 3.88
C THR A 103 15.92 32.64 3.80
N LYS A 104 14.87 32.16 4.47
CA LYS A 104 13.49 32.66 4.34
C LYS A 104 12.95 32.57 2.92
N THR A 105 13.44 31.61 2.15
CA THR A 105 12.99 31.32 0.79
C THR A 105 12.60 29.86 0.64
N TRP A 106 12.04 29.52 -0.52
CA TRP A 106 11.82 28.13 -0.91
C TRP A 106 13.13 27.33 -0.92
N PRO A 107 13.15 26.09 -0.42
CA PRO A 107 14.32 25.22 -0.50
C PRO A 107 14.54 24.71 -1.92
N HIS A 108 15.75 24.92 -2.45
CA HIS A 108 16.15 24.40 -3.76
C HIS A 108 16.52 22.91 -3.72
N PHE A 109 16.81 22.37 -2.53
CA PHE A 109 17.08 20.95 -2.34
C PHE A 109 16.81 20.50 -0.90
N TRP A 110 16.24 19.30 -0.74
CA TRP A 110 16.25 18.58 0.53
C TRP A 110 16.21 17.08 0.30
N TYR A 111 16.67 16.32 1.30
CA TYR A 111 16.59 14.87 1.32
C TYR A 111 16.17 14.38 2.70
N GLY A 112 15.31 13.36 2.77
CA GLY A 112 14.61 12.99 4.01
C GLY A 112 13.35 13.82 4.25
N SER A 113 12.56 13.43 5.24
CA SER A 113 11.38 14.19 5.68
C SER A 113 11.81 15.60 6.15
N PRO A 114 11.24 16.69 5.60
CA PRO A 114 11.57 18.04 6.05
C PRO A 114 11.09 18.33 7.49
N PHE A 115 10.03 17.67 7.95
CA PHE A 115 9.47 17.85 9.28
C PHE A 115 9.45 16.51 10.04
N PRO A 116 10.58 16.04 10.59
CA PRO A 116 10.63 14.76 11.32
C PRO A 116 9.74 14.75 12.56
N ASP A 117 9.60 15.91 13.24
CA ASP A 117 8.84 16.07 14.47
C ASP A 117 7.57 16.88 14.21
N VAL A 118 6.47 16.20 13.90
CA VAL A 118 5.16 16.83 13.69
C VAL A 118 4.34 16.73 14.98
N ASP A 119 3.99 17.89 15.55
CA ASP A 119 3.01 17.98 16.64
C ASP A 119 1.60 18.00 16.05
N GLU A 120 0.73 17.07 16.45
CA GLU A 120 -0.67 17.00 16.02
C GLU A 120 -1.48 18.25 16.40
N LYS A 121 -1.04 19.01 17.41
CA LYS A 121 -1.67 20.26 17.84
C LYS A 121 -1.20 21.47 17.05
N ASP A 122 -0.16 21.32 16.22
CA ASP A 122 0.30 22.40 15.34
C ASP A 122 -0.79 22.69 14.28
N PRO A 123 -1.31 23.91 14.18
CA PRO A 123 -2.28 24.26 13.13
C PRO A 123 -1.75 24.02 11.71
N LYS A 124 -0.43 23.93 11.52
CA LYS A 124 0.25 23.64 10.25
C LYS A 124 0.67 22.17 10.11
N ALA A 125 0.25 21.27 11.01
CA ALA A 125 0.61 19.86 10.98
C ALA A 125 0.26 19.18 9.65
N ALA A 126 -0.93 19.48 9.10
CA ALA A 126 -1.37 18.92 7.82
C ALA A 126 -0.41 19.29 6.67
N ASN A 127 0.03 20.55 6.59
CA ASN A 127 1.02 20.98 5.60
C ASN A 127 2.35 20.25 5.78
N LYS A 128 2.84 20.12 7.02
CA LYS A 128 4.07 19.39 7.32
C LYS A 128 3.99 17.94 6.86
N ILE A 129 2.87 17.27 7.12
CA ILE A 129 2.62 15.88 6.69
C ILE A 129 2.58 15.79 5.16
N MET A 130 1.95 16.74 4.46
CA MET A 130 1.92 16.78 3.00
C MET A 130 3.34 16.83 2.41
N TYR A 131 4.22 17.70 2.93
CA TYR A 131 5.61 17.79 2.48
C TYR A 131 6.43 16.54 2.80
N ASN A 132 6.23 15.93 3.97
CA ASN A 132 6.85 14.64 4.30
C ASN A 132 6.40 13.53 3.34
N HIS A 133 5.11 13.47 3.02
CA HIS A 133 4.57 12.49 2.08
C HIS A 133 5.12 12.67 0.66
N GLN A 134 5.30 13.91 0.20
CA GLN A 134 5.85 14.19 -1.13
C GLN A 134 7.26 13.61 -1.31
N VAL A 135 8.17 13.87 -0.38
CA VAL A 135 9.56 13.37 -0.50
C VAL A 135 9.67 11.86 -0.24
N ALA A 136 8.78 11.29 0.57
CA ALA A 136 8.72 9.85 0.78
C ALA A 136 8.38 9.07 -0.50
N ARG A 137 7.58 9.67 -1.39
CA ARG A 137 7.18 9.06 -2.67
C ARG A 137 8.29 9.06 -3.72
N PHE A 138 9.21 10.03 -3.66
CA PHE A 138 10.17 10.30 -4.73
C PHE A 138 11.62 10.30 -4.22
N GLN A 139 12.04 9.16 -3.66
CA GLN A 139 13.43 8.90 -3.24
C GLN A 139 14.27 8.31 -4.39
N VAL A 140 14.11 8.86 -5.60
CA VAL A 140 14.71 8.33 -6.81
C VAL A 140 15.68 9.33 -7.42
N ASP A 141 16.71 8.82 -8.07
CA ASP A 141 17.57 9.61 -8.97
C ASP A 141 16.92 9.64 -10.36
N ASP A 142 17.73 9.75 -11.42
CA ASP A 142 17.21 9.70 -12.78
C ASP A 142 16.64 8.32 -13.08
N VAL A 143 15.51 8.28 -13.77
CA VAL A 143 14.84 7.04 -14.11
C VAL A 143 14.43 7.05 -15.58
N TYR A 144 14.58 5.90 -16.21
CA TYR A 144 13.99 5.62 -17.51
C TYR A 144 12.70 4.84 -17.31
N TRP A 145 11.59 5.38 -17.81
CA TRP A 145 10.30 4.71 -17.87
C TRP A 145 10.06 4.18 -19.27
N PHE A 146 9.49 2.99 -19.33
CA PHE A 146 8.88 2.47 -20.54
C PHE A 146 7.41 2.21 -20.25
N LEU A 147 6.53 2.81 -21.05
CA LEU A 147 5.09 2.68 -20.92
C LEU A 147 4.52 2.06 -22.19
N SER A 148 3.73 1.00 -22.01
CA SER A 148 2.92 0.41 -23.07
C SER A 148 1.45 0.58 -22.74
N THR A 149 0.78 1.47 -23.46
CA THR A 149 -0.67 1.66 -23.35
C THR A 149 -1.35 0.77 -24.37
N LYS A 150 -2.16 -0.18 -23.89
CA LYS A 150 -2.88 -1.15 -24.74
C LYS A 150 -4.38 -0.95 -24.58
N TRP A 151 -5.07 -0.85 -25.72
CA TRP A 151 -6.52 -0.83 -25.77
C TRP A 151 -7.05 -2.24 -26.04
N ALA A 152 -8.01 -2.65 -25.23
CA ALA A 152 -8.72 -3.90 -25.38
C ALA A 152 -10.22 -3.63 -25.58
N THR A 153 -10.84 -4.40 -26.45
CA THR A 153 -12.28 -4.43 -26.70
C THR A 153 -12.86 -5.76 -26.20
N PRO A 154 -14.18 -5.92 -26.11
CA PRO A 154 -14.80 -7.21 -25.80
C PRO A 154 -14.35 -8.35 -26.74
N ASN A 155 -13.94 -8.03 -27.96
CA ASN A 155 -13.54 -9.00 -28.99
C ASN A 155 -12.01 -9.25 -29.03
N GLY A 156 -11.23 -8.58 -28.18
CA GLY A 156 -9.78 -8.77 -28.09
C GLY A 156 -8.98 -7.48 -28.16
N PHE A 157 -7.69 -7.62 -28.43
CA PHE A 157 -6.75 -6.50 -28.57
C PHE A 157 -7.11 -5.62 -29.78
N ASP A 158 -7.13 -4.32 -29.56
CA ASP A 158 -7.41 -3.32 -30.60
C ASP A 158 -6.11 -2.68 -31.09
N ARG A 159 -5.42 -1.96 -30.21
CA ARG A 159 -4.20 -1.23 -30.55
C ARG A 159 -3.31 -1.00 -29.33
N MET A 160 -2.08 -0.56 -29.60
CA MET A 160 -1.09 -0.23 -28.60
C MET A 160 -0.26 0.96 -29.03
N VAL A 161 0.15 1.75 -28.05
CA VAL A 161 1.16 2.80 -28.21
C VAL A 161 2.20 2.60 -27.12
N GLU A 162 3.46 2.75 -27.49
CA GLU A 162 4.61 2.65 -26.59
C GLU A 162 5.33 3.99 -26.52
N PHE A 163 5.74 4.32 -25.30
CA PHE A 163 6.48 5.53 -24.99
C PHE A 163 7.69 5.19 -24.12
N GLY A 164 8.78 5.90 -24.34
CA GLY A 164 9.88 6.01 -23.39
C GLY A 164 9.78 7.35 -22.67
N ALA A 165 10.26 7.42 -21.44
CA ALA A 165 10.47 8.68 -20.76
C ALA A 165 11.77 8.68 -19.95
N TYR A 166 12.51 9.77 -20.00
CA TYR A 166 13.58 10.06 -19.06
C TYR A 166 13.07 11.08 -18.06
N ALA A 167 13.14 10.75 -16.78
CA ALA A 167 12.74 11.64 -15.70
C ALA A 167 13.96 12.00 -14.85
N THR A 168 14.23 13.30 -14.72
CA THR A 168 15.29 13.87 -13.90
C THR A 168 14.69 14.61 -12.72
N TRP A 169 14.86 14.04 -11.54
CA TRP A 169 14.39 14.61 -10.29
C TRP A 169 15.41 15.61 -9.76
N TYR A 170 15.01 16.76 -9.23
CA TYR A 170 15.97 17.71 -8.64
C TYR A 170 15.94 17.72 -7.12
N ILE A 171 14.78 17.40 -6.54
CA ILE A 171 14.56 17.34 -5.10
C ILE A 171 14.40 15.87 -4.67
N GLY A 172 14.85 15.53 -3.46
CA GLY A 172 14.69 14.17 -2.93
C GLY A 172 15.61 13.13 -3.56
N ARG A 173 16.53 13.55 -4.46
CA ARG A 173 17.51 12.69 -5.12
C ARG A 173 18.35 11.91 -4.12
N HIS A 174 18.42 10.59 -4.31
CA HIS A 174 19.24 9.73 -3.45
C HIS A 174 20.72 10.05 -3.58
N SER A 175 21.22 10.36 -4.78
CA SER A 175 22.63 10.67 -5.05
C SER A 175 23.06 12.06 -4.58
N GLY A 176 22.13 12.89 -4.11
CA GLY A 176 22.38 14.28 -3.73
C GLY A 176 21.97 15.28 -4.82
N PRO A 177 22.18 16.58 -4.57
CA PRO A 177 21.75 17.63 -5.49
C PRO A 177 22.50 17.56 -6.83
N THR A 178 21.84 18.04 -7.88
CA THR A 178 22.39 18.24 -9.22
C THR A 178 21.99 19.63 -9.73
N ASP A 179 22.57 20.06 -10.84
CA ASP A 179 22.31 21.39 -11.40
C ASP A 179 20.84 21.52 -11.81
N ASN A 180 20.13 22.48 -11.22
CA ASN A 180 18.72 22.78 -11.48
C ASN A 180 18.56 24.22 -12.01
N PRO A 181 18.97 24.49 -13.27
CA PRO A 181 19.00 25.85 -13.80
C PRO A 181 17.61 26.50 -13.93
N ASP A 182 16.56 25.69 -14.01
CA ASP A 182 15.17 26.15 -14.20
C ASP A 182 14.35 26.09 -12.90
N ASP A 183 15.00 25.82 -11.76
CA ASP A 183 14.42 25.79 -10.41
C ASP A 183 13.10 24.99 -10.31
N CYS A 184 13.11 23.80 -10.90
CA CYS A 184 11.94 22.92 -10.98
C CYS A 184 12.10 21.68 -10.09
N TYR A 185 10.99 21.00 -9.78
CA TYR A 185 11.02 19.79 -8.95
C TYR A 185 11.54 18.56 -9.72
N LEU A 186 11.18 18.50 -11.00
CA LEU A 186 11.34 17.38 -11.91
C LEU A 186 11.38 17.95 -13.34
N LYS A 187 12.10 17.28 -14.24
CA LYS A 187 11.91 17.40 -15.68
C LYS A 187 11.78 16.04 -16.32
N ASP A 188 10.80 15.91 -17.21
CA ASP A 188 10.52 14.67 -17.91
C ASP A 188 10.55 14.87 -19.43
N LEU A 189 11.36 14.08 -20.13
CA LEU A 189 11.33 13.97 -21.58
C LEU A 189 10.57 12.69 -21.94
N ILE A 190 9.36 12.83 -22.47
CA ILE A 190 8.52 11.72 -22.94
C ILE A 190 8.61 11.65 -24.47
N PHE A 191 8.79 10.46 -25.02
CA PHE A 191 8.92 10.27 -26.47
C PHE A 191 8.24 8.97 -26.95
N GLY A 192 7.67 9.01 -28.16
CA GLY A 192 7.04 7.84 -28.77
C GLY A 192 8.06 6.85 -29.32
N THR A 193 7.84 5.55 -29.04
CA THR A 193 8.69 4.46 -29.56
C THR A 193 7.95 3.56 -30.55
N SER A 194 6.63 3.45 -30.43
CA SER A 194 5.78 2.67 -31.33
C SER A 194 4.32 3.13 -31.23
N PRO A 195 3.51 3.12 -32.31
CA PRO A 195 3.86 2.75 -33.68
C PRO A 195 4.75 3.81 -34.35
N TYR A 196 5.18 3.57 -35.59
CA TYR A 196 6.06 4.48 -36.32
C TYR A 196 5.52 5.92 -36.39
N ASP A 197 4.19 6.07 -36.47
CA ASP A 197 3.52 7.37 -36.48
C ASP A 197 3.70 8.17 -35.17
N ALA A 198 4.07 7.52 -34.07
CA ALA A 198 4.40 8.16 -32.80
C ALA A 198 5.92 8.42 -32.65
N VAL A 199 6.76 7.78 -33.48
CA VAL A 199 8.22 7.93 -33.41
C VAL A 199 8.61 9.34 -33.86
N GLY A 200 9.47 9.97 -33.07
CA GLY A 200 9.94 11.35 -33.31
C GLY A 200 9.04 12.42 -32.70
N VAL A 201 7.92 12.04 -32.08
CA VAL A 201 7.15 12.95 -31.21
C VAL A 201 7.75 12.89 -29.81
N SER A 202 8.13 14.05 -29.29
CA SER A 202 8.64 14.20 -27.92
C SER A 202 8.03 15.42 -27.25
N THR A 203 7.80 15.31 -25.94
CA THR A 203 7.37 16.41 -25.08
C THR A 203 8.33 16.53 -23.91
N LEU A 204 8.73 17.75 -23.59
CA LEU A 204 9.47 18.08 -22.39
C LEU A 204 8.50 18.75 -21.41
N GLU A 205 8.41 18.22 -20.20
CA GLU A 205 7.63 18.77 -19.09
C GLU A 205 8.55 19.15 -17.93
#